data_AF-A0A2V8JEN7-F1
#
_entry.id   AF-A0A2V8JEN7-F1
#
_cell.length_a   1.000
_cell.length_b   1.000
_cell.length_c   1.000
_cell.angle_alpha   90.00
_cell.angle_beta   90.00
_cell.angle_gamma   90.00
#
_symmetry.space_group_name_H-M   'P 1'
#
loop_
_entity.id
_entity.type
_entity.pdbx_description
1 polymer ?
#
loop_
_entity_poly.entity_id
_entity_poly.type
_entity_poly.pdbx_seq_one_letter_code
_entity_poly.pdbx_strand_id
1 'polypeptide(L)' 'MTRLCLGFSKKLENLKAAVALYFAHYNFCRIHGTLRVTPAMEAGLTDHIWTINELLLETA' A
#
# COMPACT_ATOMS: atom_id res chain seq x y z
N MET A 1 -2.24 9.74 -4.57
CA MET A 1 -0.94 10.07 -5.18
C MET A 1 -1.01 11.53 -5.66
N THR A 2 -0.76 12.49 -4.77
CA THR A 2 -0.79 13.95 -5.05
C THR A 2 0.27 14.67 -4.23
N ARG A 3 1.47 14.09 -4.15
CA ARG A 3 2.65 14.80 -3.63
C ARG A 3 3.45 15.30 -4.83
N LEU A 4 3.78 16.59 -4.84
CA LEU A 4 4.41 17.41 -5.89
C LEU A 4 5.72 16.88 -6.53
N CYS A 5 6.13 15.65 -6.24
CA CYS A 5 7.23 14.98 -6.91
C CYS A 5 6.65 13.86 -7.76
N LEU A 6 6.29 14.16 -9.00
CA LEU A 6 6.10 13.14 -10.01
C LEU A 6 7.47 12.61 -10.44
N GLY A 7 8.16 11.94 -9.51
CA GLY A 7 9.31 11.09 -9.77
C GLY A 7 8.83 9.80 -10.41
N PHE A 8 8.27 9.91 -11.62
CA PHE A 8 7.86 8.74 -12.38
C PHE A 8 9.08 8.08 -12.99
N SER A 9 9.15 6.76 -12.89
CA SER A 9 10.11 5.98 -13.67
C SER A 9 9.80 6.15 -15.16
N LYS A 10 10.84 6.28 -15.99
CA LYS A 10 10.72 6.30 -17.46
C LYS A 10 10.22 4.98 -18.04
N LYS A 11 10.37 3.87 -17.28
CA LYS A 11 9.81 2.55 -17.62
C LYS A 11 8.45 2.37 -16.97
N LEU A 12 7.44 2.02 -17.78
CA LEU A 12 6.06 1.81 -17.33
C LEU A 12 5.92 0.70 -16.28
N GLU A 13 6.69 -0.39 -16.43
CA GLU A 13 6.68 -1.53 -15.50
C GLU A 13 7.03 -1.09 -14.08
N ASN A 14 8.11 -0.33 -13.92
CA ASN A 14 8.53 0.20 -12.63
C ASN A 14 7.50 1.16 -12.03
N LEU A 15 6.84 1.96 -12.87
CA LEU A 15 5.77 2.84 -12.41
C LEU A 15 4.60 2.02 -11.86
N LYS A 16 4.16 0.99 -12.59
CA LYS A 16 3.10 0.08 -12.14
C LYS A 16 3.47 -0.60 -10.81
N ALA A 17 4.69 -1.12 -10.69
CA ALA A 17 5.17 -1.74 -9.46
C ALA A 17 5.19 -0.76 -8.28
N ALA A 18 5.71 0.46 -8.48
CA ALA A 18 5.73 1.49 -7.44
C ALA A 18 4.32 1.91 -6.99
N VAL A 19 3.39 2.04 -7.95
CA VAL A 19 1.98 2.33 -7.65
C VAL A 19 1.36 1.21 -6.83
N ALA A 20 1.54 -0.05 -7.25
CA ALA A 20 1.01 -1.22 -6.56
C ALA A 20 1.52 -1.29 -5.11
N LEU A 21 2.84 -1.16 -4.92
CA LEU A 21 3.45 -1.15 -3.57
C LEU A 21 2.90 -0.03 -2.69
N TYR A 22 2.71 1.16 -3.24
CA TYR A 22 2.16 2.29 -2.47
C TYR A 22 0.73 2.02 -1.99
N PHE A 23 -0.14 1.54 -2.88
CA PHE A 23 -1.52 1.23 -2.51
C PHE A 23 -1.60 0.05 -1.55
N ALA A 24 -0.78 -0.98 -1.74
CA ALA A 24 -0.72 -2.12 -0.84
C ALA A 24 -0.30 -1.66 0.57
N HIS A 25 0.81 -0.92 0.68
CA HIS A 25 1.25 -0.38 1.97
C HIS A 25 0.20 0.52 2.64
N TYR A 26 -0.46 1.39 1.87
CA TYR A 26 -1.46 2.32 2.41
C TYR A 26 -2.70 1.59 2.96
N ASN A 27 -3.12 0.50 2.31
CA ASN A 27 -4.34 -0.22 2.70
C ASN A 27 -4.10 -1.29 3.78
N PHE A 28 -2.93 -1.94 3.79
CA PHE A 28 -2.67 -3.08 4.67
C PHE A 28 -1.78 -2.76 5.88
N CYS A 29 -0.81 -1.85 5.75
CA CYS A 29 0.15 -1.56 6.82
C CYS A 29 -0.16 -0.27 7.60
N ARG A 30 -0.77 0.73 6.94
CA ARG A 30 -0.99 2.05 7.55
C ARG A 30 -2.36 2.15 8.22
N ILE A 31 -2.37 2.43 9.52
CA ILE A 31 -3.59 2.80 10.24
C ILE A 31 -4.11 4.13 9.69
N HIS A 32 -5.39 4.16 9.32
CA HIS A 32 -6.03 5.37 8.84
C HIS A 32 -6.51 6.21 10.04
N GLY A 33 -6.23 7.51 10.02
CA GLY A 33 -6.44 8.37 11.20
C GLY A 33 -7.90 8.43 11.68
N THR A 34 -8.87 8.50 10.77
CA THR A 34 -10.30 8.58 11.12
C THR A 34 -10.90 7.21 11.42
N LEU A 35 -10.55 6.18 10.65
CA LEU A 35 -11.04 4.80 10.83
C LEU A 35 -10.41 4.14 12.07
N ARG A 36 -9.23 4.61 12.51
CA ARG A 36 -8.45 4.05 13.63
C ARG A 36 -7.97 2.61 13.43
N VAL A 37 -8.28 2.02 12.27
CA VAL A 37 -7.79 0.73 11.77
C VAL A 37 -7.30 0.89 10.32
N THR A 38 -6.80 -0.19 9.70
CA THR A 38 -6.37 -0.13 8.30
C THR A 38 -7.58 -0.20 7.35
N PRO A 39 -7.53 0.43 6.17
CA PRO A 39 -8.61 0.33 5.19
C PRO A 39 -8.96 -1.11 4.79
N ALA A 40 -7.96 -2.00 4.71
CA ALA A 40 -8.19 -3.40 4.40
C ALA A 40 -8.94 -4.15 5.51
N MET A 41 -8.73 -3.77 6.78
CA MET A 41 -9.50 -4.32 7.90
C MET A 41 -10.96 -3.88 7.88
N GLU A 42 -11.24 -2.60 7.63
CA GLU A 42 -12.63 -2.11 7.51
C GLU A 42 -13.38 -2.73 6.33
N ALA A 43 -12.65 -3.04 5.26
CA ALA A 43 -13.20 -3.74 4.11
C ALA A 43 -13.38 -5.25 4.36
N GLY A 44 -12.97 -5.78 5.51
CA GLY A 44 -13.06 -7.21 5.86
C GLY A 44 -12.12 -8.09 5.03
N LEU A 45 -11.03 -7.53 4.49
CA LEU A 45 -10.04 -8.28 3.70
C LEU A 45 -8.96 -8.91 4.59
N THR A 46 -8.78 -8.42 5.81
CA THR A 46 -7.78 -8.91 6.76
C THR A 46 -8.19 -8.58 8.19
N ASP A 47 -7.69 -9.36 9.14
CA ASP A 47 -8.08 -9.29 10.55
C ASP A 47 -7.02 -8.56 11.39
N HIS A 48 -5.88 -8.22 10.80
CA HIS A 48 -4.72 -7.64 11.47
C HIS A 48 -4.01 -6.60 10.60
N ILE A 49 -3.11 -5.87 11.23
CA ILE A 49 -2.25 -4.89 10.54
C ILE A 49 -1.06 -5.64 9.97
N TRP A 50 -0.82 -5.49 8.67
CA TRP A 50 0.26 -6.20 8.01
C TRP A 50 1.62 -5.59 8.34
N THR A 51 2.62 -6.46 8.50
CA THR A 51 4.01 -6.01 8.56
C THR A 51 4.57 -5.75 7.16
N ILE A 52 5.63 -4.94 7.04
CA ILE A 52 6.29 -4.73 5.74
C ILE A 52 6.85 -6.05 5.18
N ASN A 53 7.31 -6.96 6.05
CA ASN A 53 7.82 -8.25 5.61
C ASN A 53 6.72 -9.12 4.98
N GLU A 54 5.57 -9.20 5.63
CA GLU A 54 4.38 -9.89 5.12
C GLU A 54 3.93 -9.31 3.78
N LEU A 55 3.88 -7.97 3.67
CA LEU A 55 3.54 -7.28 2.42
C LEU A 55 4.48 -7.66 1.25
N LEU A 56 5.78 -7.84 1.50
CA LEU A 56 6.75 -8.16 0.47
C LEU A 56 6.76 -9.66 0.12
N LEU A 57 6.48 -10.53 1.08
CA LEU A 57 6.42 -11.98 0.88
C LEU A 57 5.15 -12.41 0.12
N GLU A 58 4.02 -11.74 0.34
CA GLU A 58 2.77 -12.03 -0.38
C GLU A 58 2.81 -11.62 -1.86
N THR A 59 3.73 -10.72 -2.23
CA THR A 59 3.85 -10.19 -3.59
C THR A 59 4.79 -10.99 -4.51
N ALA A 60 5.26 -12.16 -4.05
CA ALA A 60 6.17 -13.05 -4.78
C ALA A 60 5.44 -14.09 -5.64
#